data_AF-A0A1Y2JCW5-F1
#
_entry.id   AF-A0A1Y2JCW5-F1
#
_cell.length_a   1.000
_cell.length_b   1.000
_cell.length_c   1.000
_cell.angle_alpha   90.00
_cell.angle_beta   90.00
_cell.angle_gamma   90.00
#
_symmetry.space_group_name_H-M   'P 1'
#
loop_
_entity.id
_entity.type
_entity.pdbx_description
1 polymer ?
#
loop_
_entity_poly.entity_id
_entity_poly.type
_entity_poly.pdbx_seq_one_letter_code
_entity_poly.pdbx_strand_id
1 'polypeptide(L)'
;MDKRARVSIAAWALDDLVVSRVRAAAAGSSVKRIPYTVEELKSGGREKQHPFFYSAATDIGNFVRFLAPKLRCERYIVVHRNHGTHRESGIGISQYPYGGPVHLFAMMYIRVYDGTTFALIKEAPALMTEDTYVERLLHNPLGGPSSELDHAMFPEKPADAVNNPVLRDGVRTMLTKSLDKTLPALLQRPSPSR
;
A
#
# COMPACT_ATOMS: atom_id res chain seq x y z
N MET A 1 4.53 25.41 -11.01
CA MET A 1 4.29 24.25 -11.90
C MET A 1 4.69 23.00 -11.14
N ASP A 2 3.74 22.10 -10.88
CA ASP A 2 4.03 20.80 -10.27
C ASP A 2 4.64 19.87 -11.32
N LYS A 3 5.88 19.41 -11.09
CA LYS A 3 6.52 18.39 -11.92
C LYS A 3 6.36 17.03 -11.24
N ARG A 4 5.79 16.05 -11.95
CA ARG A 4 5.69 14.65 -11.50
C ARG A 4 6.29 13.75 -12.55
N ALA A 5 7.08 12.78 -12.11
CA ALA A 5 7.62 11.74 -12.97
C ALA A 5 7.35 10.37 -12.34
N ARG A 6 7.14 9.36 -13.18
CA ARG A 6 6.91 7.97 -12.75
C ARG A 6 8.02 7.11 -13.32
N VAL A 7 8.60 6.29 -12.47
CA VAL A 7 9.61 5.30 -12.85
C VAL A 7 9.22 3.93 -12.31
N SER A 8 9.60 2.89 -13.03
CA SER A 8 9.39 1.51 -12.58
C SER A 8 10.35 1.20 -11.44
N ILE A 9 9.83 0.63 -10.36
CA ILE A 9 10.61 0.18 -9.19
C ILE A 9 10.54 -1.34 -9.01
N ALA A 10 10.27 -2.09 -10.08
CA ALA A 10 10.17 -3.55 -10.02
C ALA A 10 11.42 -4.20 -9.38
N ALA A 11 12.60 -3.64 -9.64
CA ALA A 11 13.87 -4.08 -9.07
C ALA A 11 13.95 -3.98 -7.53
N TRP A 12 13.04 -3.25 -6.87
CA TRP A 12 13.01 -3.11 -5.42
C TRP A 12 12.34 -4.30 -4.71
N ALA A 13 11.70 -5.21 -5.46
CA ALA A 13 11.07 -6.44 -4.96
C ALA A 13 10.13 -6.20 -3.76
N LEU A 14 9.30 -5.14 -3.86
CA LEU A 14 8.40 -4.75 -2.78
C LEU A 14 7.25 -5.75 -2.58
N ASP A 15 6.80 -6.39 -3.65
CA ASP A 15 5.73 -7.40 -3.56
C ASP A 15 6.17 -8.61 -2.72
N ASP A 16 7.42 -9.05 -2.87
CA ASP A 16 7.96 -10.17 -2.11
C ASP A 16 8.16 -9.80 -0.64
N LEU A 17 8.53 -8.55 -0.37
CA LEU A 17 8.53 -8.00 0.99
C LEU A 17 7.13 -8.05 1.60
N VAL A 18 6.12 -7.56 0.89
CA VAL A 18 4.71 -7.58 1.35
C VAL A 18 4.28 -9.01 1.68
N VAL A 19 4.52 -9.97 0.78
CA VAL A 19 4.17 -11.38 1.01
C VAL A 19 4.91 -11.95 2.22
N SER A 20 6.19 -11.63 2.41
CA SER A 20 6.95 -12.02 3.59
C SER A 20 6.33 -11.48 4.88
N ARG A 21 5.92 -10.21 4.91
CA ARG A 21 5.30 -9.59 6.08
C ARG A 21 3.91 -10.16 6.38
N VAL A 22 3.11 -10.43 5.34
CA VAL A 22 1.81 -11.10 5.51
C VAL A 22 1.99 -12.50 6.09
N ARG A 23 2.98 -13.27 5.62
CA ARG A 23 3.33 -14.58 6.21
C ARG A 23 3.69 -14.49 7.69
N ALA A 24 4.50 -13.49 8.05
CA ALA A 24 4.89 -13.27 9.44
C ALA A 24 3.67 -12.94 10.33
N ALA A 25 2.78 -12.05 9.87
CA ALA A 25 1.59 -11.66 10.62
C ALA A 25 0.50 -12.75 10.66
N ALA A 26 0.47 -13.66 9.69
CA ALA A 26 -0.45 -14.79 9.62
C ALA A 26 0.17 -16.10 10.16
N ALA A 27 1.06 -16.02 11.15
CA ALA A 27 1.72 -17.19 11.72
C ALA A 27 0.70 -18.29 12.08
N GLY A 28 0.94 -19.52 11.60
CA GLY A 28 0.01 -20.64 11.73
C GLY A 28 -0.99 -20.81 10.58
N SER A 29 -1.01 -19.90 9.60
CA SER A 29 -1.79 -20.01 8.37
C SER A 29 -0.89 -20.13 7.14
N SER A 30 -1.32 -20.90 6.13
CA SER A 30 -0.63 -20.96 4.84
C SER A 30 -0.96 -19.73 4.01
N VAL A 31 0.05 -18.97 3.59
CA VAL A 31 -0.12 -17.76 2.76
C VAL A 31 0.43 -18.00 1.36
N LYS A 32 -0.45 -17.86 0.36
CA LYS A 32 -0.13 -17.98 -1.05
C LYS A 32 -0.26 -16.63 -1.75
N ARG A 33 0.77 -16.25 -2.51
CA ARG A 33 0.70 -15.10 -3.43
C ARG A 33 -0.19 -15.48 -4.61
N ILE A 34 -1.14 -14.61 -4.95
CA ILE A 34 -1.98 -14.77 -6.15
C ILE A 34 -1.25 -14.08 -7.31
N PRO A 35 -0.74 -14.81 -8.31
CA PRO A 35 -0.18 -14.19 -9.50
C PRO A 35 -1.32 -13.59 -10.32
N TYR A 36 -1.04 -12.46 -10.98
CA TYR A 36 -1.95 -11.83 -11.92
C TYR A 36 -1.15 -11.17 -13.05
N THR A 37 -1.74 -11.04 -14.23
CA THR A 37 -1.12 -10.34 -15.37
C THR A 37 -1.45 -8.85 -15.37
N VAL A 38 -0.70 -8.07 -16.14
CA VAL A 38 -0.98 -6.63 -16.33
C VAL A 38 -2.34 -6.44 -17.01
N GLU A 39 -2.71 -7.34 -17.90
CA GLU A 39 -4.00 -7.38 -18.58
C GLU A 39 -5.11 -7.62 -17.56
N GLU A 40 -4.97 -8.64 -16.70
CA GLU A 40 -5.92 -8.91 -15.61
C GLU A 40 -6.05 -7.73 -14.66
N LEU A 41 -4.97 -7.02 -14.33
CA LEU A 41 -5.04 -5.80 -13.52
C LEU A 41 -5.80 -4.66 -14.21
N LYS A 42 -5.69 -4.55 -15.54
CA LYS A 42 -6.38 -3.52 -16.33
C LYS A 42 -7.85 -3.84 -16.57
N SER A 43 -8.18 -5.11 -16.79
CA SER A 43 -9.52 -5.56 -17.18
C SER A 43 -10.33 -6.14 -16.02
N GLY A 44 -9.68 -6.63 -14.97
CA GLY A 44 -10.30 -7.41 -13.90
C GLY A 44 -11.20 -6.56 -13.02
N GLY A 45 -12.47 -6.94 -12.93
CA GLY A 45 -13.43 -6.36 -11.99
C GLY A 45 -13.86 -4.91 -12.27
N ARG A 46 -13.35 -4.26 -13.32
CA ARG A 46 -13.82 -2.92 -13.68
C ARG A 46 -15.17 -3.03 -14.38
N GLU A 47 -16.24 -3.09 -13.60
CA GLU A 47 -17.54 -2.67 -14.09
C GLU A 47 -17.45 -1.17 -14.44
N LYS A 48 -18.16 -0.74 -15.49
CA LYS A 48 -18.22 0.68 -15.85
C LYS A 48 -18.87 1.44 -14.70
N GLN A 49 -18.05 1.99 -13.80
CA GLN A 49 -18.54 2.87 -12.76
C GLN A 49 -18.89 4.23 -13.38
N HIS A 50 -19.96 4.84 -12.89
CA HIS A 50 -20.28 6.20 -13.28
C HIS A 50 -19.18 7.14 -12.78
N PRO A 51 -18.67 8.09 -13.59
CA PRO A 51 -17.57 8.96 -13.19
C PRO A 51 -17.81 9.74 -11.88
N PHE A 52 -19.07 10.11 -11.61
CA PHE A 52 -19.44 10.81 -10.37
C PHE A 52 -19.55 9.90 -9.13
N PHE A 53 -19.61 8.58 -9.31
CA PHE A 53 -19.71 7.59 -8.24
C PHE A 53 -18.51 6.64 -8.23
N TYR A 54 -17.38 7.10 -8.77
CA TYR A 54 -16.17 6.31 -8.81
C TYR A 54 -15.68 6.01 -7.38
N SER A 55 -15.55 4.72 -7.08
CA SER A 55 -15.04 4.19 -5.83
C SER A 55 -13.91 3.22 -6.13
N ALA A 56 -12.69 3.63 -5.76
CA ALA A 56 -11.52 2.76 -5.82
C ALA A 56 -11.70 1.49 -4.96
N ALA A 57 -12.45 1.59 -3.84
CA ALA A 57 -12.78 0.45 -2.99
C ALA A 57 -13.63 -0.60 -3.73
N THR A 58 -14.60 -0.14 -4.54
CA THR A 58 -15.45 -1.01 -5.35
C THR A 58 -14.64 -1.71 -6.44
N ASP A 59 -13.76 -0.99 -7.14
CA ASP A 59 -12.89 -1.58 -8.16
C ASP A 59 -11.96 -2.66 -7.57
N ILE A 60 -11.37 -2.40 -6.40
CA ILE A 60 -10.53 -3.38 -5.71
C ILE A 60 -11.35 -4.60 -5.30
N GLY A 61 -12.54 -4.41 -4.73
CA GLY A 61 -13.42 -5.51 -4.35
C GLY A 61 -13.82 -6.37 -5.55
N ASN A 62 -14.14 -5.74 -6.68
CA ASN A 62 -14.47 -6.47 -7.91
C ASN A 62 -13.25 -7.18 -8.49
N PHE A 63 -12.06 -6.59 -8.42
CA PHE A 63 -10.82 -7.25 -8.83
C PHE A 63 -10.54 -8.50 -7.98
N VAL A 64 -10.79 -8.43 -6.67
CA VAL A 64 -10.73 -9.61 -5.78
C VAL A 64 -11.74 -10.66 -6.25
N ARG A 65 -13.02 -10.31 -6.48
CA ARG A 65 -14.03 -11.25 -6.98
C ARG A 65 -13.67 -11.88 -8.33
N PHE A 66 -12.91 -11.17 -9.17
CA PHE A 66 -12.45 -11.68 -10.45
C PHE A 66 -11.32 -12.72 -10.31
N LEU A 67 -10.34 -12.47 -9.43
CA LEU A 67 -9.18 -13.36 -9.27
C LEU A 67 -9.37 -14.49 -8.25
N ALA A 68 -10.01 -14.15 -7.13
CA ALA A 68 -10.06 -14.98 -5.94
C ALA A 68 -10.77 -16.33 -6.12
N PRO A 69 -11.87 -16.48 -6.90
CA PRO A 69 -12.52 -17.77 -7.10
C PRO A 69 -11.61 -18.86 -7.69
N LYS A 70 -10.53 -18.48 -8.38
CA LYS A 70 -9.53 -19.42 -8.92
C LYS A 70 -8.73 -20.12 -7.81
N LEU A 71 -8.73 -19.57 -6.60
CA LEU A 71 -7.88 -19.98 -5.48
C LEU A 71 -8.70 -20.01 -4.19
N ARG A 72 -9.28 -21.15 -3.82
CA ARG A 72 -10.16 -21.33 -2.65
C ARG A 72 -9.46 -21.07 -1.30
N CYS A 73 -9.25 -19.80 -0.92
CA CYS A 73 -8.64 -19.39 0.34
C CYS A 73 -9.70 -18.93 1.35
N GLU A 74 -9.41 -19.08 2.64
CA GLU A 74 -10.30 -18.63 3.74
C GLU A 74 -10.43 -17.10 3.79
N ARG A 75 -9.36 -16.38 3.46
CA ARG A 75 -9.33 -14.91 3.40
C ARG A 75 -8.42 -14.45 2.27
N TYR A 76 -8.76 -13.31 1.68
CA TYR A 76 -7.92 -12.62 0.69
C TYR A 76 -7.43 -11.30 1.26
N ILE A 77 -6.11 -11.07 1.17
CA ILE A 77 -5.47 -9.86 1.66
C ILE A 77 -4.99 -9.07 0.45
N VAL A 78 -5.44 -7.83 0.32
CA VAL A 78 -5.01 -6.90 -0.72
C VAL A 78 -4.22 -5.77 -0.07
N VAL A 79 -2.98 -5.62 -0.48
CA VAL A 79 -2.14 -4.46 -0.14
C VAL A 79 -1.98 -3.63 -1.40
N HIS A 80 -2.46 -2.39 -1.38
CA HIS A 80 -2.47 -1.52 -2.56
C HIS A 80 -2.01 -0.11 -2.21
N ARG A 81 -1.63 0.65 -3.23
CA ARG A 81 -1.25 2.06 -3.09
C ARG A 81 -2.45 2.87 -2.63
N ASN A 82 -2.20 3.85 -1.77
CA ASN A 82 -3.20 4.78 -1.28
C ASN A 82 -2.80 6.23 -1.57
N HIS A 83 -3.74 7.14 -1.41
CA HIS A 83 -3.47 8.58 -1.41
C HIS A 83 -3.11 9.02 0.02
N GLY A 84 -2.12 9.89 0.14
CA GLY A 84 -1.88 10.67 1.36
C GLY A 84 -2.89 11.81 1.48
N THR A 85 -2.67 12.70 2.45
CA THR A 85 -3.56 13.84 2.70
C THR A 85 -3.55 14.86 1.56
N HIS A 86 -2.43 14.98 0.85
CA HIS A 86 -2.23 16.00 -0.16
C HIS A 86 -2.12 15.40 -1.56
N ARG A 87 -0.92 15.45 -2.17
CA ARG A 87 -0.70 15.14 -3.58
C ARG A 87 0.11 13.86 -3.80
N GLU A 88 0.70 13.36 -2.73
CA GLU A 88 1.50 12.16 -2.64
C GLU A 88 0.59 10.93 -2.65
N SER A 89 0.87 10.00 -3.56
CA SER A 89 0.08 8.78 -3.72
C SER A 89 0.99 7.62 -4.03
N GLY A 90 0.74 6.48 -3.40
CA GLY A 90 1.58 5.30 -3.47
C GLY A 90 2.95 5.54 -2.85
N ILE A 91 4.00 5.24 -3.61
CA ILE A 91 5.38 5.25 -3.13
C ILE A 91 6.14 6.29 -3.94
N GLY A 92 6.91 7.15 -3.27
CA GLY A 92 7.68 8.17 -3.97
C GLY A 92 8.50 9.06 -3.04
N ILE A 93 9.13 10.04 -3.67
CA ILE A 93 9.89 11.11 -3.03
C ILE A 93 9.27 12.46 -3.44
N SER A 94 9.05 13.34 -2.47
CA SER A 94 8.44 14.67 -2.68
C SER A 94 9.39 15.74 -2.15
N GLN A 95 9.48 16.85 -2.88
CA GLN A 95 10.09 18.08 -2.40
C GLN A 95 9.04 19.18 -2.53
N TYR A 96 8.34 19.46 -1.42
CA TYR A 96 7.28 20.46 -1.39
C TYR A 96 7.37 21.32 -0.14
N PRO A 97 7.30 22.67 -0.27
CA PRO A 97 7.41 23.46 -1.51
C PRO A 97 8.74 23.22 -2.25
N TYR A 98 8.89 23.74 -3.47
CA TYR A 98 10.17 23.64 -4.19
C TYR A 98 11.28 24.30 -3.36
N GLY A 99 12.41 23.60 -3.20
CA GLY A 99 13.48 24.02 -2.28
C GLY A 99 13.16 23.83 -0.80
N GLY A 100 12.01 23.24 -0.46
CA GLY A 100 11.65 22.80 0.89
C GLY A 100 12.08 21.35 1.17
N PRO A 101 11.68 20.79 2.33
CA PRO A 101 12.18 19.52 2.82
C PRO A 101 11.84 18.35 1.90
N VAL A 102 12.78 17.42 1.77
CA VAL A 102 12.64 16.22 0.95
C VAL A 102 12.04 15.10 1.78
N HIS A 103 10.95 14.53 1.32
CA HIS A 103 10.23 13.47 2.02
C HIS A 103 10.15 12.22 1.15
N LEU A 104 10.62 11.10 1.69
CA LEU A 104 10.31 9.78 1.16
C LEU A 104 8.98 9.32 1.77
N PHE A 105 8.10 8.72 0.97
CA PHE A 105 6.81 8.25 1.44
C PHE A 105 6.40 6.90 0.83
N ALA A 106 5.59 6.15 1.59
CA ALA A 106 5.02 4.87 1.19
C ALA A 106 3.56 4.74 1.65
N MET A 107 2.67 5.41 0.93
CA MET A 107 1.22 5.41 1.17
C MET A 107 0.59 4.12 0.66
N MET A 108 0.27 3.22 1.60
CA MET A 108 -0.35 1.93 1.31
C MET A 108 -1.61 1.72 2.16
N TYR A 109 -2.48 0.86 1.67
CA TYR A 109 -3.73 0.48 2.33
C TYR A 109 -3.91 -1.03 2.24
N ILE A 110 -4.52 -1.60 3.28
CA ILE A 110 -4.68 -3.04 3.45
C ILE A 110 -6.16 -3.34 3.59
N ARG A 111 -6.65 -4.29 2.80
CA ARG A 111 -8.04 -4.78 2.84
C ARG A 111 -8.04 -6.29 3.02
N VAL A 112 -8.90 -6.79 3.89
CA VAL A 112 -9.08 -8.22 4.16
C VAL A 112 -10.49 -8.61 3.77
N TYR A 113 -10.62 -9.57 2.86
CA TYR A 113 -11.90 -10.07 2.35
C TYR A 113 -12.15 -11.50 2.81
N ASP A 114 -13.42 -11.82 3.02
CA ASP A 114 -13.88 -13.16 3.31
C ASP A 114 -13.73 -14.09 2.11
N GLY A 115 -13.30 -15.32 2.38
CA GLY A 115 -13.01 -16.35 1.38
C GLY A 115 -14.22 -16.85 0.59
N THR A 116 -15.40 -16.80 1.21
CA THR A 116 -16.63 -17.42 0.72
C THR A 116 -17.54 -16.38 0.06
N THR A 117 -17.71 -15.24 0.71
CA THR A 117 -18.64 -14.17 0.31
C THR A 117 -17.94 -13.03 -0.44
N PHE A 118 -16.62 -12.94 -0.37
CA PHE A 118 -15.83 -11.79 -0.81
C PHE A 118 -16.27 -10.46 -0.17
N ALA A 119 -16.94 -10.54 0.99
CA ALA A 119 -17.27 -9.36 1.78
C ALA A 119 -16.00 -8.79 2.44
N LEU A 120 -15.92 -7.48 2.54
CA LEU A 120 -14.83 -6.82 3.26
C LEU A 120 -15.00 -7.09 4.77
N ILE A 121 -14.00 -7.72 5.39
CA ILE A 121 -13.99 -8.03 6.83
C ILE A 121 -13.40 -6.87 7.62
N LYS A 122 -12.21 -6.41 7.22
CA LYS A 122 -11.44 -5.35 7.88
C LYS A 122 -10.61 -4.61 6.84
N GLU A 123 -10.35 -3.34 7.11
CA GLU A 123 -9.41 -2.54 6.34
C GLU A 123 -8.69 -1.52 7.23
N ALA A 124 -7.47 -1.16 6.84
CA ALA A 124 -6.73 -0.09 7.50
C ALA A 124 -5.64 0.47 6.57
N PRO A 125 -5.27 1.76 6.74
CA PRO A 125 -4.02 2.27 6.19
C PRO A 125 -2.83 1.52 6.79
N ALA A 126 -1.74 1.36 6.03
CA ALA A 126 -0.50 0.85 6.59
C ALA A 126 0.15 1.97 7.43
N LEU A 127 0.26 1.78 8.75
CA LEU A 127 0.68 2.83 9.70
C LEU A 127 2.02 2.50 10.34
N MET A 128 2.90 3.49 10.47
CA MET A 128 4.17 3.31 11.20
C MET A 128 4.04 3.58 12.71
N THR A 129 3.03 4.34 13.11
CA THR A 129 2.80 4.82 14.48
C THR A 129 1.35 4.56 14.91
N GLU A 130 1.06 4.70 16.20
CA GLU A 130 -0.30 4.58 16.76
C GLU A 130 -1.16 5.84 16.52
N ASP A 131 -0.58 6.85 15.89
CA ASP A 131 -1.20 8.16 15.74
C ASP A 131 -2.55 8.08 15.03
N THR A 132 -3.53 8.74 15.64
CA THR A 132 -4.86 8.91 15.06
C THR A 132 -4.78 9.62 13.71
N TYR A 133 -5.85 9.54 12.92
CA TYR A 133 -5.92 10.26 11.64
C TYR A 133 -5.70 11.78 11.83
N VAL A 134 -6.26 12.34 12.91
CA VAL A 134 -6.13 13.78 13.24
C VAL A 134 -4.70 14.13 13.66
N GLU A 135 -4.07 13.31 14.51
CA GLU A 135 -2.66 13.54 14.89
C GLU A 135 -1.74 13.45 13.68
N ARG A 136 -2.00 12.53 12.74
CA ARG A 136 -1.26 12.48 11.48
C ARG A 136 -1.52 13.68 10.60
N LEU A 137 -2.75 14.17 10.53
CA LEU A 137 -3.05 15.40 9.77
C LEU A 137 -2.27 16.60 10.31
N LEU A 138 -2.10 16.67 11.63
CA LEU A 138 -1.45 17.79 12.31
C LEU A 138 0.08 17.68 12.31
N HIS A 139 0.65 16.47 12.44
CA HIS A 139 2.08 16.27 12.64
C HIS A 139 2.79 15.64 11.44
N ASN A 140 2.06 15.05 10.51
CA ASN A 140 2.63 14.43 9.31
C ASN A 140 2.10 15.13 8.06
N PRO A 141 2.93 15.96 7.41
CA PRO A 141 2.51 16.78 6.28
C PRO A 141 2.07 15.95 5.06
N LEU A 142 2.26 14.63 5.05
CA LEU A 142 1.86 13.75 3.95
C LEU A 142 0.70 12.80 4.29
N GLY A 143 0.31 12.65 5.57
CA GLY A 143 -0.84 11.85 5.98
C GLY A 143 -0.64 10.33 6.10
N GLY A 144 0.60 9.85 6.07
CA GLY A 144 0.91 8.42 6.17
C GLY A 144 2.43 8.15 6.20
N PRO A 145 2.89 6.88 6.10
CA PRO A 145 4.29 6.52 6.25
C PRO A 145 5.23 7.41 5.43
N SER A 146 6.02 8.23 6.12
CA SER A 146 6.98 9.13 5.52
C SER A 146 8.16 9.38 6.42
N SER A 147 9.30 9.72 5.81
CA SER A 147 10.51 10.14 6.50
C SER A 147 11.14 11.30 5.74
N GLU A 148 11.59 12.31 6.48
CA GLU A 148 12.43 13.36 5.92
C GLU A 148 13.80 12.79 5.53
N LEU A 149 14.34 13.27 4.42
CA LEU A 149 15.67 12.93 3.89
C LEU A 149 16.47 14.21 3.68
N ASP A 150 17.79 14.05 3.59
CA ASP A 150 18.68 15.11 3.14
C ASP A 150 18.25 15.62 1.75
N HIS A 151 18.34 16.94 1.53
CA HIS A 151 17.99 17.58 0.28
C HIS A 151 18.72 16.99 -0.95
N ALA A 152 19.98 16.60 -0.78
CA ALA A 152 20.80 16.00 -1.83
C ALA A 152 20.30 14.61 -2.27
N MET A 153 19.37 14.00 -1.52
CA MET A 153 18.74 12.72 -1.90
C MET A 153 17.64 12.89 -2.94
N PHE A 154 17.19 14.11 -3.23
CA PHE A 154 16.24 14.34 -4.30
C PHE A 154 16.91 14.13 -5.66
N PRO A 155 16.42 13.21 -6.50
CA PRO A 155 17.11 12.82 -7.72
C PRO A 155 17.05 13.95 -8.77
N GLU A 156 18.21 14.27 -9.37
CA GLU A 156 18.29 15.24 -10.47
C GLU A 156 17.48 14.79 -11.68
N LYS A 157 17.55 13.49 -12.02
CA LYS A 157 16.73 12.87 -13.05
C LYS A 157 15.84 11.80 -12.43
N PRO A 158 14.56 11.70 -12.82
CA PRO A 158 13.65 10.70 -12.27
C PRO A 158 14.17 9.26 -12.35
N ALA A 159 14.93 8.94 -13.42
CA ALA A 159 15.52 7.62 -13.63
C ALA A 159 16.56 7.24 -12.54
N ASP A 160 17.20 8.21 -11.90
CA ASP A 160 18.23 7.95 -10.89
C ASP A 160 17.62 7.42 -9.59
N ALA A 161 16.31 7.68 -9.37
CA ALA A 161 15.60 7.22 -8.18
C ALA A 161 15.65 5.69 -8.05
N VAL A 162 15.52 4.93 -9.15
CA VAL A 162 15.43 3.46 -9.10
C VAL A 162 16.73 2.81 -8.62
N ASN A 163 17.87 3.45 -8.88
CA ASN A 163 19.19 2.95 -8.54
C ASN A 163 19.70 3.50 -7.21
N ASN A 164 18.95 4.38 -6.54
CA ASN A 164 19.34 4.95 -5.27
C ASN A 164 19.02 3.97 -4.11
N PRO A 165 20.05 3.40 -3.44
CA PRO A 165 19.84 2.44 -2.36
C PRO A 165 19.17 3.05 -1.14
N VAL A 166 19.40 4.34 -0.85
CA VAL A 166 18.76 5.05 0.27
C VAL A 166 17.25 5.10 0.08
N LEU A 167 16.79 5.41 -1.14
CA LEU A 167 15.35 5.46 -1.43
C LEU A 167 14.72 4.06 -1.36
N ARG A 168 15.39 3.07 -1.97
CA ARG A 168 14.94 1.68 -1.94
C ARG A 168 14.82 1.18 -0.50
N ASP A 169 15.88 1.33 0.28
CA ASP A 169 15.98 0.75 1.64
C ASP A 169 15.11 1.53 2.63
N GLY A 170 14.98 2.85 2.45
CA GLY A 170 14.02 3.67 3.18
C GLY A 170 12.58 3.22 2.96
N VAL A 171 12.15 3.02 1.70
CA VAL A 171 10.81 2.50 1.39
C VAL A 171 10.60 1.11 1.96
N ARG A 172 11.58 0.21 1.80
CA ARG A 172 11.49 -1.15 2.36
C ARG A 172 11.36 -1.13 3.88
N THR A 173 12.09 -0.23 4.55
CA THR A 173 12.00 -0.04 6.01
C THR A 173 10.62 0.48 6.43
N MET A 174 10.10 1.51 5.75
CA MET A 174 8.77 2.04 6.03
C MET A 174 7.68 0.99 5.80
N LEU A 175 7.74 0.26 4.69
CA LEU A 175 6.80 -0.82 4.40
C LEU A 175 6.87 -1.92 5.45
N THR A 176 8.06 -2.35 5.84
CA THR A 176 8.26 -3.36 6.90
C THR A 176 7.61 -2.90 8.20
N LYS A 177 7.96 -1.71 8.71
CA LYS A 177 7.40 -1.16 9.94
C LYS A 177 5.88 -1.03 9.86
N SER A 178 5.38 -0.51 8.74
CA SER A 178 3.94 -0.27 8.59
C SER A 178 3.12 -1.56 8.52
N LEU A 179 3.63 -2.59 7.84
CA LEU A 179 2.96 -3.88 7.72
C LEU A 179 3.05 -4.67 9.02
N ASP A 180 4.21 -4.70 9.67
CA ASP A 180 4.41 -5.39 10.95
C ASP A 180 3.51 -4.78 12.05
N LYS A 181 3.25 -3.47 11.98
CA LYS A 181 2.34 -2.78 12.88
C LYS A 181 0.87 -3.07 12.60
N THR A 182 0.43 -2.96 11.33
CA THR A 182 -1.00 -2.97 10.99
C THR A 182 -1.56 -4.38 10.79
N LEU A 183 -0.80 -5.30 10.18
CA LEU A 183 -1.29 -6.62 9.80
C LEU A 183 -1.77 -7.47 10.99
N PRO A 184 -1.08 -7.53 12.15
CA PRO A 184 -1.51 -8.39 13.25
C PRO A 184 -2.97 -8.13 13.67
N ALA A 185 -3.37 -6.87 13.84
CA ALA A 185 -4.74 -6.52 14.23
C ALA A 185 -5.78 -6.85 13.14
N LEU A 186 -5.40 -6.71 11.86
CA LEU A 186 -6.26 -7.05 10.73
C LEU A 186 -6.46 -8.57 10.59
N LEU A 187 -5.43 -9.35 10.87
CA LEU A 187 -5.45 -10.80 10.66
C LEU A 187 -5.91 -11.60 11.88
N GLN A 188 -5.85 -11.00 13.08
CA GLN A 188 -6.44 -11.58 14.28
C GLN A 188 -7.88 -12.03 14.03
N ARG A 189 -8.14 -13.32 14.26
CA ARG A 189 -9.48 -13.87 14.30
C ARG A 189 -10.19 -13.34 15.55
N PRO A 190 -11.48 -12.97 15.48
CA PRO A 190 -12.27 -12.80 16.69
C PRO A 190 -12.19 -14.10 17.50
N SER A 191 -11.88 -14.01 18.80
CA SER A 191 -12.03 -15.17 19.68
C SER A 191 -13.49 -15.64 19.60
N PRO A 192 -13.76 -16.95 19.47
CA PRO A 192 -15.13 -17.43 19.57
C PRO A 192 -15.66 -17.00 20.94
N SER A 193 -16.79 -16.28 20.94
CA SER A 193 -17.54 -16.00 22.15
C SER A 193 -17.87 -17.34 22.82
N ARG A 194 -17.36 -17.54 24.03
CA ARG A 194 -17.76 -18.65 24.90
C ARG A 194 -19.21 -18.49 25.32
#